data_AF-A0A482YI59-F1
#
_entry.id   AF-A0A482YI59-F1
#
_cell.length_a   1.000
_cell.length_b   1.000
_cell.length_c   1.000
_cell.angle_alpha   90.00
_cell.angle_beta   90.00
_cell.angle_gamma   90.00
#
_symmetry.space_group_name_H-M   'P 1'
#
loop_
_entity.id
_entity.type
_entity.pdbx_description
1 polymer ?
#
loop_
_entity_poly.entity_id
_entity_poly.type
_entity_poly.pdbx_seq_one_letter_code
_entity_poly.pdbx_strand_id
1 'polypeptide(L)'
;MSGPRVPQNANAIYQAVNRIFEGIEAPQRDWQEVIRYMNEELPRFEQADTSYLVLGSYRGQYGHRLREFANCLNMSTNSESIVLGDTLDLDTAVIPEFDIKINLLGEFADSIAGVYEKEDGGESPELGVCRSLFARKTFVFPRDYTGLTRDNLETREDVIQAALSIYYTDFDNIDDKDREQEKKKRELASLITAAQREGINITERELTDIIKERTASVDEEPAVYSWVHLSFFKRWEAMGQCYPWTTLEELRDLADEMPGPVRPRWETEFDVDTFLDE
;
A
#
# COMPACT_ATOMS: atom_id res chain seq x y z
N MET A 1 -14.26 -41.87 -19.29
CA MET A 1 -14.92 -40.55 -19.13
C MET A 1 -14.59 -40.06 -17.73
N SER A 2 -13.61 -39.16 -17.60
CA SER A 2 -13.43 -38.46 -16.32
C SER A 2 -14.65 -37.58 -16.12
N GLY A 3 -15.37 -37.78 -15.01
CA GLY A 3 -16.50 -36.93 -14.63
C GLY A 3 -16.08 -35.45 -14.49
N PRO A 4 -17.04 -34.52 -14.38
CA PRO A 4 -16.73 -33.11 -14.20
C PRO A 4 -15.78 -32.94 -13.00
N ARG A 5 -14.56 -32.50 -13.28
CA ARG A 5 -13.59 -32.17 -12.23
C ARG A 5 -14.03 -30.83 -11.64
N VAL A 6 -14.33 -30.82 -10.36
CA VAL A 6 -14.49 -29.58 -9.60
C VAL A 6 -13.15 -28.83 -9.71
N PRO A 7 -13.15 -27.55 -10.15
CA PRO A 7 -11.93 -26.75 -10.18
C PRO A 7 -11.24 -26.79 -8.82
N GLN A 8 -9.89 -26.83 -8.78
CA GLN A 8 -9.14 -26.83 -7.52
C GLN A 8 -9.54 -25.65 -6.60
N ASN A 9 -9.96 -24.54 -7.21
CA ASN A 9 -10.30 -23.29 -6.55
C ASN A 9 -11.83 -23.12 -6.29
N ALA A 10 -12.64 -24.17 -6.47
CA ALA A 10 -14.10 -24.03 -6.39
C ALA A 10 -14.62 -23.51 -5.03
N ASN A 11 -13.93 -23.86 -3.93
CA ASN A 11 -14.29 -23.34 -2.59
C ASN A 11 -13.96 -21.85 -2.46
N ALA A 12 -12.81 -21.40 -2.96
CA ALA A 12 -12.40 -20.00 -2.97
C ALA A 12 -13.39 -19.15 -3.79
N ILE A 13 -13.72 -19.61 -5.00
CA ILE A 13 -14.75 -19.00 -5.86
C ILE A 13 -16.07 -18.88 -5.11
N TYR A 14 -16.55 -19.98 -4.53
CA TYR A 14 -17.84 -19.98 -3.83
C TYR A 14 -17.85 -19.00 -2.66
N GLN A 15 -16.79 -18.95 -1.85
CA GLN A 15 -16.68 -18.02 -0.73
C GLN A 15 -16.62 -16.55 -1.18
N ALA A 16 -15.89 -16.25 -2.25
CA ALA A 16 -15.82 -14.91 -2.81
C ALA A 16 -17.18 -14.47 -3.37
N VAL A 17 -17.81 -15.31 -4.19
CA VAL A 17 -19.15 -15.05 -4.76
C VAL A 17 -20.20 -14.93 -3.66
N ASN A 18 -20.17 -15.78 -2.64
CA ASN A 18 -21.13 -15.68 -1.53
C ASN A 18 -21.01 -14.36 -0.77
N ARG A 19 -19.79 -13.83 -0.56
CA ARG A 19 -19.57 -12.51 0.05
C ARG A 19 -20.10 -11.38 -0.83
N ILE A 20 -19.88 -11.46 -2.15
CA ILE A 20 -20.31 -10.43 -3.12
C ILE A 20 -21.84 -10.25 -3.11
N PHE A 21 -22.58 -11.35 -3.01
CA PHE A 21 -24.05 -11.32 -3.06
C PHE A 21 -24.72 -11.40 -1.67
N GLU A 22 -23.95 -11.34 -0.57
CA GLU A 22 -24.49 -11.53 0.77
C GLU A 22 -25.54 -10.47 1.12
N GLY A 23 -26.78 -10.91 1.35
CA GLY A 23 -27.88 -10.03 1.73
C GLY A 23 -28.43 -9.14 0.60
N ILE A 24 -28.03 -9.38 -0.65
CA ILE A 24 -28.43 -8.57 -1.81
C ILE A 24 -29.22 -9.44 -2.82
N GLU A 25 -30.40 -8.97 -3.20
CA GLU A 25 -31.13 -9.50 -4.36
C GLU A 25 -30.62 -8.83 -5.64
N ALA A 26 -29.63 -9.45 -6.28
CA ALA A 26 -29.00 -8.89 -7.47
C ALA A 26 -29.68 -9.35 -8.78
N PRO A 27 -29.79 -8.46 -9.79
CA PRO A 27 -30.32 -8.83 -11.10
C PRO A 27 -29.35 -9.76 -11.84
N GLN A 28 -29.87 -10.47 -12.86
CA GLN A 28 -29.07 -11.40 -13.67
C GLN A 28 -27.85 -10.74 -14.32
N ARG A 29 -27.93 -9.45 -14.64
CA ARG A 29 -26.82 -8.68 -15.23
C ARG A 29 -25.57 -8.70 -14.33
N ASP A 30 -25.73 -8.44 -13.03
CA ASP A 30 -24.61 -8.38 -12.10
C ASP A 30 -23.94 -9.75 -11.95
N TRP A 31 -24.74 -10.84 -11.97
CA TRP A 31 -24.21 -12.21 -12.05
C TRP A 31 -23.40 -12.45 -13.32
N GLN A 32 -23.85 -11.95 -14.46
CA GLN A 32 -23.13 -12.08 -15.73
C GLN A 32 -21.81 -11.30 -15.71
N GLU A 33 -21.79 -10.10 -15.13
CA GLU A 33 -20.57 -9.31 -14.97
C GLU A 33 -19.56 -10.01 -14.05
N VAL A 34 -20.01 -10.60 -12.93
CA VAL A 34 -19.15 -11.41 -12.04
C VAL A 34 -18.55 -12.59 -12.79
N ILE A 35 -19.35 -13.33 -13.55
CA ILE A 35 -18.87 -14.47 -14.34
C ILE A 35 -17.90 -14.01 -15.44
N ARG A 36 -18.17 -12.89 -16.12
CA ARG A 36 -17.28 -12.31 -17.12
C ARG A 36 -15.92 -11.98 -16.49
N TYR A 37 -15.94 -11.24 -15.39
CA TYR A 37 -14.75 -10.84 -14.66
C TYR A 37 -13.92 -12.05 -14.22
N MET A 38 -14.57 -13.08 -13.66
CA MET A 38 -13.90 -14.32 -13.27
C MET A 38 -13.19 -15.01 -14.42
N ASN A 39 -13.81 -15.08 -15.60
CA ASN A 39 -13.25 -15.77 -16.75
C ASN A 39 -12.11 -14.99 -17.43
N GLU A 40 -12.08 -13.67 -17.27
CA GLU A 40 -11.08 -12.81 -17.93
C GLU A 40 -9.87 -12.53 -17.03
N GLU A 41 -10.06 -12.30 -15.74
CA GLU A 41 -8.96 -11.89 -14.84
C GLU A 41 -8.32 -13.05 -14.08
N LEU A 42 -9.11 -14.01 -13.58
CA LEU A 42 -8.59 -15.08 -12.71
C LEU A 42 -7.60 -16.06 -13.38
N PRO A 43 -7.70 -16.38 -14.69
CA PRO A 43 -6.77 -17.33 -15.30
C PRO A 43 -5.29 -16.94 -15.18
N ARG A 44 -4.98 -15.65 -15.00
CA ARG A 44 -3.60 -15.16 -14.82
C ARG A 44 -3.01 -15.65 -13.50
N PHE A 45 -3.80 -15.63 -12.42
CA PHE A 45 -3.38 -16.15 -11.12
C PHE A 45 -3.29 -17.68 -11.09
N GLU A 46 -4.17 -18.38 -11.80
CA GLU A 46 -4.15 -19.85 -11.82
C GLU A 46 -2.93 -20.45 -12.56
N GLN A 47 -2.28 -19.67 -13.42
CA GLN A 47 -1.13 -20.11 -14.21
C GLN A 47 0.21 -19.80 -13.55
N ALA A 48 0.24 -18.87 -12.60
CA ALA A 48 1.43 -18.46 -11.88
C ALA A 48 1.73 -19.42 -10.71
N ASP A 49 3.01 -19.58 -10.38
CA ASP A 49 3.42 -20.28 -9.15
C ASP A 49 3.22 -19.40 -7.92
N THR A 50 3.22 -18.08 -8.09
CA THR A 50 2.94 -17.11 -7.04
C THR A 50 2.22 -15.90 -7.62
N SER A 51 1.11 -15.54 -6.99
CA SER A 51 0.22 -14.48 -7.45
C SER A 51 0.10 -13.34 -6.45
N TYR A 52 0.15 -12.11 -6.94
CA TYR A 52 0.07 -10.90 -6.13
C TYR A 52 -1.09 -10.01 -6.58
N LEU A 53 -1.91 -9.59 -5.63
CA LEU A 53 -2.83 -8.47 -5.85
C LEU A 53 -2.18 -7.18 -5.32
N VAL A 54 -2.05 -6.18 -6.18
CA VAL A 54 -1.46 -4.89 -5.84
C VAL A 54 -2.55 -3.83 -5.79
N LEU A 55 -2.62 -3.09 -4.69
CA LEU A 55 -3.62 -2.05 -4.43
C LEU A 55 -3.00 -0.85 -3.73
N GLY A 56 -3.73 0.28 -3.67
CA GLY A 56 -3.28 1.50 -3.01
C GLY A 56 -3.44 2.76 -3.85
N SER A 57 -2.42 3.62 -3.90
CA SER A 57 -2.55 4.96 -4.48
C SER A 57 -2.50 4.96 -6.02
N TYR A 58 -3.66 4.90 -6.71
CA TYR A 58 -3.72 4.77 -8.18
C TYR A 58 -3.53 6.07 -8.99
N ARG A 59 -3.59 7.25 -8.35
CA ARG A 59 -3.71 8.54 -9.06
C ARG A 59 -2.36 9.19 -9.35
N GLY A 60 -2.28 9.86 -10.51
CA GLY A 60 -1.13 10.67 -10.89
C GLY A 60 0.19 9.89 -10.84
N GLN A 61 1.23 10.50 -10.29
CA GLN A 61 2.56 9.90 -10.14
C GLN A 61 2.57 8.66 -9.23
N TYR A 62 1.67 8.58 -8.24
CA TYR A 62 1.58 7.44 -7.32
C TYR A 62 1.18 6.16 -8.06
N GLY A 63 0.25 6.28 -9.02
CA GLY A 63 -0.14 5.17 -9.88
C GLY A 63 1.00 4.65 -10.75
N HIS A 64 1.98 5.49 -11.11
CA HIS A 64 3.17 5.03 -11.82
C HIS A 64 4.07 4.19 -10.91
N ARG A 65 4.32 4.64 -9.67
CA ARG A 65 5.13 3.91 -8.68
C ARG A 65 4.49 2.61 -8.24
N LEU A 66 3.17 2.60 -8.08
CA LEU A 66 2.38 1.38 -7.81
C LEU A 66 2.61 0.32 -8.89
N ARG A 67 2.57 0.71 -10.17
CA ARG A 67 2.82 -0.19 -11.30
C ARG A 67 4.27 -0.60 -11.41
N GLU A 68 5.18 0.28 -11.02
CA GLU A 68 6.60 -0.04 -10.96
C GLU A 68 6.90 -1.10 -9.90
N PHE A 69 6.32 -0.95 -8.70
CA PHE A 69 6.35 -1.97 -7.67
C PHE A 69 5.75 -3.30 -8.14
N ALA A 70 4.57 -3.26 -8.80
CA ALA A 70 3.97 -4.45 -9.40
C ALA A 70 4.89 -5.09 -10.44
N ASN A 71 5.57 -4.29 -11.27
CA ASN A 71 6.55 -4.79 -12.24
C ASN A 71 7.73 -5.49 -11.57
N CYS A 72 8.23 -4.98 -10.44
CA CYS A 72 9.26 -5.66 -9.64
C CYS A 72 8.78 -7.04 -9.17
N LEU A 73 7.52 -7.16 -8.74
CA LEU A 73 6.96 -8.47 -8.36
C LEU A 73 6.91 -9.47 -9.51
N ASN A 74 6.71 -9.01 -10.75
CA ASN A 74 6.71 -9.87 -11.95
C ASN A 74 8.10 -10.34 -12.39
N MET A 75 9.17 -9.76 -11.84
CA MET A 75 10.55 -10.15 -12.22
C MET A 75 10.94 -11.54 -11.71
N SER A 76 10.27 -12.02 -10.65
CA SER A 76 10.52 -13.34 -10.11
C SER A 76 10.05 -14.44 -11.07
N THR A 77 10.66 -15.62 -10.98
CA THR A 77 10.33 -16.72 -11.91
C THR A 77 8.89 -17.19 -11.69
N ASN A 78 8.08 -17.14 -12.76
CA ASN A 78 6.68 -17.59 -12.78
C ASN A 78 5.77 -16.90 -11.74
N SER A 79 6.07 -15.66 -11.39
CA SER A 79 5.20 -14.80 -10.57
C SER A 79 4.32 -13.89 -11.43
N GLU A 80 3.11 -13.63 -10.96
CA GLU A 80 2.16 -12.73 -11.63
C GLU A 80 1.57 -11.74 -10.63
N SER A 81 1.64 -10.44 -10.95
CA SER A 81 1.01 -9.37 -10.20
C SER A 81 -0.12 -8.73 -11.01
N ILE A 82 -1.24 -8.43 -10.36
CA ILE A 82 -2.34 -7.65 -10.94
C ILE A 82 -2.56 -6.41 -10.09
N VAL A 83 -2.57 -5.23 -10.71
CA VAL A 83 -3.00 -3.99 -10.06
C VAL A 83 -4.53 -3.91 -10.12
N LEU A 84 -5.19 -3.81 -8.97
CA LEU A 84 -6.65 -3.84 -8.87
C LEU A 84 -7.33 -2.79 -9.79
N GLY A 85 -6.78 -1.58 -9.81
CA GLY A 85 -7.25 -0.45 -10.62
C GLY A 85 -7.02 -0.59 -12.12
N ASP A 86 -6.24 -1.58 -12.58
CA ASP A 86 -5.99 -1.85 -14.00
C ASP A 86 -6.87 -2.97 -14.56
N THR A 87 -7.72 -3.57 -13.72
CA THR A 87 -8.62 -4.65 -14.15
C THR A 87 -9.91 -4.13 -14.78
N LEU A 88 -10.57 -5.00 -15.54
CA LEU A 88 -11.80 -4.68 -16.29
C LEU A 88 -12.83 -3.89 -15.47
N ASP A 89 -13.33 -2.81 -16.04
CA ASP A 89 -14.48 -2.08 -15.49
C ASP A 89 -15.75 -2.93 -15.59
N LEU A 90 -16.60 -2.85 -14.56
CA LEU A 90 -17.83 -3.64 -14.47
C LEU A 90 -19.05 -2.74 -14.56
N ASP A 91 -20.03 -3.15 -15.37
CA ASP A 91 -21.28 -2.42 -15.53
C ASP A 91 -22.41 -3.12 -14.77
N THR A 92 -22.31 -3.04 -13.44
CA THR A 92 -23.25 -3.62 -12.49
C THR A 92 -24.35 -2.65 -12.10
N ALA A 93 -25.53 -3.18 -11.76
CA ALA A 93 -26.69 -2.37 -11.40
C ALA A 93 -26.75 -2.05 -9.91
N VAL A 94 -26.41 -3.01 -9.03
CA VAL A 94 -26.55 -2.84 -7.58
C VAL A 94 -25.27 -3.18 -6.81
N ILE A 95 -24.45 -4.08 -7.32
CA ILE A 95 -23.23 -4.51 -6.65
C ILE A 95 -22.10 -3.54 -6.98
N PRO A 96 -21.41 -2.95 -5.98
CA PRO A 96 -20.23 -2.13 -6.24
C PRO A 96 -19.14 -2.95 -6.94
N GLU A 97 -18.58 -2.40 -8.02
CA GLU A 97 -17.49 -3.03 -8.78
C GLU A 97 -16.32 -3.40 -7.87
N PHE A 98 -15.94 -2.49 -6.96
CA PHE A 98 -14.87 -2.73 -5.99
C PHE A 98 -15.07 -4.03 -5.20
N ASP A 99 -16.29 -4.30 -4.72
CA ASP A 99 -16.60 -5.49 -3.92
C ASP A 99 -16.39 -6.78 -4.74
N ILE A 100 -16.70 -6.75 -6.03
CA ILE A 100 -16.46 -7.88 -6.94
C ILE A 100 -14.96 -8.10 -7.10
N LYS A 101 -14.24 -7.04 -7.48
CA LYS A 101 -12.81 -7.11 -7.77
C LYS A 101 -12.00 -7.59 -6.57
N ILE A 102 -12.20 -6.97 -5.40
CA ILE A 102 -11.41 -7.29 -4.20
C ILE A 102 -11.73 -8.67 -3.62
N ASN A 103 -12.99 -9.13 -3.66
CA ASN A 103 -13.33 -10.44 -3.12
C ASN A 103 -12.84 -11.56 -4.02
N LEU A 104 -12.90 -11.41 -5.35
CA LEU A 104 -12.40 -12.42 -6.28
C LEU A 104 -10.88 -12.43 -6.33
N LEU A 105 -10.25 -11.31 -6.72
CA LEU A 105 -8.79 -11.27 -6.84
C LEU A 105 -8.11 -11.46 -5.49
N GLY A 106 -8.66 -10.85 -4.45
CA GLY A 106 -8.10 -10.98 -3.10
C GLY A 106 -8.22 -12.40 -2.57
N GLU A 107 -9.21 -13.20 -2.99
CA GLU A 107 -9.27 -14.61 -2.61
C GLU A 107 -8.22 -15.45 -3.34
N PHE A 108 -8.03 -15.20 -4.63
CA PHE A 108 -7.14 -15.98 -5.49
C PHE A 108 -5.66 -15.63 -5.35
N ALA A 109 -5.34 -14.38 -5.05
CA ALA A 109 -3.95 -13.97 -4.87
C ALA A 109 -3.33 -14.66 -3.64
N ASP A 110 -2.10 -15.14 -3.79
CA ASP A 110 -1.34 -15.73 -2.67
C ASP A 110 -1.00 -14.66 -1.63
N SER A 111 -0.63 -13.46 -2.11
CA SER A 111 -0.34 -12.29 -1.27
C SER A 111 -0.95 -11.01 -1.87
N ILE A 112 -1.21 -10.04 -1.00
CA ILE A 112 -1.75 -8.73 -1.35
C ILE A 112 -0.74 -7.68 -0.91
N ALA A 113 -0.33 -6.80 -1.81
CA ALA A 113 0.52 -5.65 -1.51
C ALA A 113 -0.29 -4.35 -1.57
N GLY A 114 -0.35 -3.62 -0.46
CA GLY A 114 -0.95 -2.30 -0.40
C GLY A 114 0.12 -1.20 -0.39
N VAL A 115 0.35 -0.52 -1.51
CA VAL A 115 1.34 0.57 -1.63
C VAL A 115 0.64 1.91 -1.52
N TYR A 116 0.91 2.66 -0.46
CA TYR A 116 0.19 3.88 -0.12
C TYR A 116 1.12 5.08 -0.11
N GLU A 117 0.68 6.20 -0.68
CA GLU A 117 1.47 7.44 -0.75
C GLU A 117 0.71 8.68 -0.31
N LYS A 118 -0.62 8.72 -0.49
CA LYS A 118 -1.42 9.86 -0.05
C LYS A 118 -2.89 9.50 0.01
N GLU A 119 -3.57 10.04 1.01
CA GLU A 119 -5.03 9.97 1.07
C GLU A 119 -5.67 10.85 -0.01
N ASP A 120 -6.17 10.20 -1.06
CA ASP A 120 -6.94 10.85 -2.13
C ASP A 120 -8.39 10.30 -2.21
N GLY A 121 -8.79 9.52 -1.20
CA GLY A 121 -10.10 8.88 -1.07
C GLY A 121 -10.20 7.55 -1.82
N GLY A 122 -10.76 6.54 -1.14
CA GLY A 122 -10.93 5.16 -1.66
C GLY A 122 -10.05 4.13 -0.94
N GLU A 123 -8.87 4.51 -0.48
CA GLU A 123 -7.87 3.61 0.13
C GLU A 123 -8.29 3.04 1.49
N SER A 124 -8.97 3.85 2.33
CA SER A 124 -9.47 3.41 3.64
C SER A 124 -10.47 2.25 3.57
N PRO A 125 -11.48 2.26 2.68
CA PRO A 125 -12.29 1.08 2.39
C PRO A 125 -11.48 -0.15 2.01
N GLU A 126 -10.46 -0.02 1.14
CA GLU A 126 -9.61 -1.14 0.73
C GLU A 126 -8.87 -1.77 1.92
N LEU A 127 -8.25 -0.94 2.76
CA LEU A 127 -7.62 -1.38 4.01
C LEU A 127 -8.63 -2.05 4.94
N GLY A 128 -9.85 -1.53 5.04
CA GLY A 128 -10.92 -2.13 5.85
C GLY A 128 -11.26 -3.57 5.41
N VAL A 129 -11.38 -3.79 4.11
CA VAL A 129 -11.64 -5.13 3.53
C VAL A 129 -10.44 -6.04 3.73
N CYS A 130 -9.23 -5.58 3.39
CA CYS A 130 -8.01 -6.37 3.57
C CYS A 130 -7.83 -6.79 5.03
N ARG A 131 -8.02 -5.88 5.98
CA ARG A 131 -7.96 -6.16 7.42
C ARG A 131 -8.99 -7.20 7.87
N SER A 132 -10.16 -7.24 7.23
CA SER A 132 -11.27 -8.10 7.67
C SER A 132 -11.20 -9.50 7.05
N LEU A 133 -10.78 -9.61 5.79
CA LEU A 133 -10.84 -10.85 5.01
C LEU A 133 -9.47 -11.44 4.71
N PHE A 134 -8.45 -10.59 4.52
CA PHE A 134 -7.17 -11.00 3.95
C PHE A 134 -5.96 -10.65 4.83
N ALA A 135 -6.18 -10.30 6.10
CA ALA A 135 -5.16 -9.70 6.97
C ALA A 135 -3.82 -10.43 6.96
N ARG A 136 -3.84 -11.77 6.99
CA ARG A 136 -2.62 -12.60 7.06
C ARG A 136 -1.79 -12.59 5.79
N LYS A 137 -2.39 -12.30 4.64
CA LYS A 137 -1.70 -12.26 3.35
C LYS A 137 -1.56 -10.85 2.78
N THR A 138 -1.98 -9.83 3.53
CA THR A 138 -1.79 -8.43 3.16
C THR A 138 -0.53 -7.87 3.80
N PHE A 139 0.32 -7.27 2.97
CA PHE A 139 1.51 -6.53 3.35
C PHE A 139 1.34 -5.09 2.88
N VAL A 140 1.67 -4.12 3.73
CA VAL A 140 1.47 -2.70 3.44
C VAL A 140 2.80 -1.97 3.32
N PHE A 141 2.89 -1.08 2.34
CA PHE A 141 4.05 -0.27 2.00
C PHE A 141 3.67 1.22 2.05
N PRO A 142 3.48 1.76 3.26
CA PRO A 142 3.14 3.16 3.43
C PRO A 142 4.38 4.05 3.31
N ARG A 143 4.36 4.97 2.35
CA ARG A 143 5.40 5.97 2.20
C ARG A 143 5.49 6.87 3.42
N ASP A 144 6.70 7.22 3.87
CA ASP A 144 6.97 8.13 4.98
C ASP A 144 6.33 7.74 6.33
N TYR A 145 5.76 6.53 6.46
CA TYR A 145 5.29 5.99 7.74
C TYR A 145 6.48 5.55 8.60
N THR A 146 6.31 5.55 9.93
CA THR A 146 7.44 5.27 10.82
C THR A 146 7.04 4.58 12.13
N GLY A 147 5.91 3.87 12.12
CA GLY A 147 5.68 2.79 13.07
C GLY A 147 5.06 3.11 14.45
N LEU A 148 4.94 2.06 15.27
CA LEU A 148 4.29 1.90 16.58
C LEU A 148 5.18 2.28 17.76
N THR A 149 6.46 2.56 17.54
CA THR A 149 7.30 3.19 18.58
C THR A 149 6.71 4.52 19.06
N ARG A 150 5.78 5.09 18.29
CA ARG A 150 5.21 6.44 18.41
C ARG A 150 4.07 6.65 19.41
N ASP A 151 3.55 5.63 20.11
CA ASP A 151 2.56 5.93 21.18
C ASP A 151 3.23 6.53 22.43
N ASN A 152 4.56 6.51 22.48
CA ASN A 152 5.41 7.36 23.31
C ASN A 152 6.48 7.99 22.39
N LEU A 153 7.02 9.15 22.73
CA LEU A 153 8.26 9.60 22.09
C LEU A 153 9.39 8.78 22.71
N GLU A 154 9.65 7.58 22.18
CA GLU A 154 10.71 6.68 22.72
C GLU A 154 12.04 6.88 22.01
N THR A 155 12.01 7.31 20.75
CA THR A 155 13.20 7.47 19.91
C THR A 155 13.27 8.83 19.22
N ARG A 156 14.48 9.20 18.79
CA ARG A 156 14.74 10.43 18.01
C ARG A 156 13.95 10.45 16.69
N GLU A 157 13.75 9.29 16.08
CA GLU A 157 13.06 9.13 14.80
C GLU A 157 11.55 9.47 14.92
N ASP A 158 10.94 9.11 16.05
CA ASP A 158 9.53 9.42 16.34
C ASP A 158 9.30 10.94 16.36
N VAL A 159 10.27 11.71 16.88
CA VAL A 159 10.20 13.18 16.94
C VAL A 159 10.35 13.80 15.55
N ILE A 160 11.28 13.30 14.74
CA ILE A 160 11.50 13.80 13.37
C ILE A 160 10.23 13.66 12.55
N GLN A 161 9.53 12.55 12.71
CA GLN A 161 8.38 12.25 11.89
C GLN A 161 7.09 12.91 12.35
N ALA A 162 6.88 13.01 13.67
CA ALA A 162 5.83 13.88 14.20
C ALA A 162 6.05 15.32 13.73
N ALA A 163 7.31 15.77 13.64
CA ALA A 163 7.63 17.09 13.12
C ALA A 163 7.34 17.24 11.62
N LEU A 164 7.67 16.24 10.80
CA LEU A 164 7.33 16.22 9.38
C LEU A 164 5.81 16.23 9.18
N SER A 165 5.07 15.40 9.92
CA SER A 165 3.60 15.40 9.88
C SER A 165 3.03 16.77 10.23
N ILE A 166 3.51 17.42 11.31
CA ILE A 166 3.08 18.79 11.68
C ILE A 166 3.43 19.81 10.59
N TYR A 167 4.64 19.74 10.02
CA TYR A 167 5.11 20.70 9.03
C TYR A 167 4.32 20.62 7.72
N TYR A 168 3.99 19.41 7.27
CA TYR A 168 3.31 19.14 6.00
C TYR A 168 1.79 18.96 6.12
N THR A 169 1.22 18.94 7.33
CA THR A 169 -0.24 19.00 7.49
C THR A 169 -0.75 20.33 6.95
N ASP A 170 -1.59 20.29 5.93
CA ASP A 170 -2.38 21.45 5.50
C ASP A 170 -3.51 21.66 6.50
N PHE A 171 -3.49 22.81 7.18
CA PHE A 171 -4.62 23.18 8.03
C PHE A 171 -5.70 23.83 7.16
N ASP A 172 -6.54 23.00 6.54
CA ASP A 172 -7.67 23.40 5.66
C ASP A 172 -8.62 24.48 6.23
N ASN A 173 -8.51 24.78 7.52
CA ASN A 173 -9.32 25.77 8.24
C ASN A 173 -8.60 27.11 8.48
N ILE A 174 -7.42 27.35 7.88
CA ILE A 174 -6.65 28.58 8.05
C ILE A 174 -6.32 29.20 6.68
N ASP A 175 -7.06 30.22 6.31
CA ASP A 175 -6.89 30.97 5.04
C ASP A 175 -5.62 31.86 5.02
N ASP A 176 -5.04 32.10 6.20
CA ASP A 176 -3.89 32.97 6.42
C ASP A 176 -2.61 32.15 6.63
N LYS A 177 -1.75 32.13 5.61
CA LYS A 177 -0.47 31.39 5.62
C LYS A 177 0.42 31.75 6.81
N ASP A 178 0.37 32.99 7.31
CA ASP A 178 1.19 33.39 8.46
C ASP A 178 0.67 32.76 9.76
N ARG A 179 -0.65 32.62 9.90
CA ARG A 179 -1.28 31.94 11.03
C ARG A 179 -1.08 30.43 10.99
N GLU A 180 -1.05 29.86 9.79
CA GLU A 180 -0.75 28.44 9.60
C GLU A 180 0.69 28.13 10.04
N GLN A 181 1.66 28.93 9.58
CA GLN A 181 3.07 28.80 9.96
C GLN A 181 3.28 28.98 11.47
N GLU A 182 2.58 29.93 12.10
CA GLU A 182 2.62 30.14 13.54
C GLU A 182 2.06 28.93 14.31
N LYS A 183 1.00 28.29 13.80
CA LYS A 183 0.46 27.06 14.38
C LYS A 183 1.42 25.89 14.23
N LYS A 184 2.01 25.70 13.05
CA LYS A 184 3.04 24.67 12.78
C LYS A 184 4.23 24.83 13.74
N LYS A 185 4.73 26.05 13.93
CA LYS A 185 5.80 26.34 14.90
C LYS A 185 5.42 25.99 16.34
N ARG A 186 4.19 26.27 16.77
CA ARG A 186 3.73 25.95 18.13
C ARG A 186 3.63 24.45 18.36
N GLU A 187 3.08 23.73 17.40
CA GLU A 187 2.99 22.26 17.45
C GLU A 187 4.39 21.63 17.47
N LEU A 188 5.33 22.12 16.65
CA LEU A 188 6.73 21.69 16.66
C LEU A 188 7.43 21.98 18.01
N ALA A 189 7.23 23.16 18.59
CA ALA A 189 7.78 23.50 19.90
C ALA A 189 7.20 22.63 21.03
N SER A 190 5.90 22.33 20.95
CA SER A 190 5.21 21.39 21.86
C SER A 190 5.81 19.99 21.76
N LEU A 191 6.06 19.52 20.53
CA LEU A 191 6.67 18.24 20.25
C LEU A 191 8.10 18.13 20.80
N ILE A 192 8.95 19.15 20.61
CA ILE A 192 10.31 19.19 21.18
C ILE A 192 10.24 19.14 22.72
N THR A 193 9.30 19.87 23.32
CA THR A 193 9.12 19.86 24.78
C THR A 193 8.71 18.47 25.28
N ALA A 194 7.84 17.77 24.56
CA ALA A 194 7.44 16.41 24.88
C ALA A 194 8.61 15.43 24.72
N ALA A 195 9.38 15.53 23.64
CA ALA A 195 10.55 14.68 23.38
C ALA A 195 11.61 14.81 24.48
N GLN A 196 11.90 16.04 24.91
CA GLN A 196 12.85 16.30 26.00
C GLN A 196 12.40 15.74 27.34
N ARG A 197 11.08 15.66 27.60
CA ARG A 197 10.54 15.04 28.83
C ARG A 197 10.74 13.52 28.85
N GLU A 198 10.70 12.89 27.69
CA GLU A 198 10.98 11.46 27.51
C GLU A 198 12.50 11.17 27.40
N GLY A 199 13.36 12.18 27.55
CA GLY A 199 14.82 12.03 27.54
C GLY A 199 15.45 12.01 26.14
N ILE A 200 14.69 12.34 25.10
CA ILE A 200 15.20 12.46 23.73
C ILE A 200 15.76 13.87 23.53
N ASN A 201 17.08 13.95 23.32
CA ASN A 201 17.75 15.22 23.09
C ASN A 201 17.72 15.56 21.59
N ILE A 202 16.82 16.47 21.21
CA ILE A 202 16.71 17.03 19.86
C ILE A 202 16.43 18.53 19.95
N THR A 203 17.14 19.32 19.16
CA THR A 203 16.99 20.77 19.12
C THR A 203 16.09 21.21 17.97
N GLU A 204 15.48 22.40 18.10
CA GLU A 204 14.68 23.02 17.03
C GLU A 204 15.51 23.19 15.75
N ARG A 205 16.79 23.51 15.88
CA ARG A 205 17.71 23.65 14.75
C ARG A 205 17.97 22.32 14.05
N GLU A 206 18.28 21.27 14.79
CA GLU A 206 18.45 19.92 14.21
C GLU A 206 17.17 19.45 13.51
N LEU A 207 16.00 19.67 14.13
CA LEU A 207 14.71 19.30 13.53
C LEU A 207 14.45 20.07 12.23
N THR A 208 14.73 21.37 12.23
CA THR A 208 14.62 22.24 11.05
C THR A 208 15.60 21.84 9.95
N ASP A 209 16.82 21.48 10.32
CA ASP A 209 17.86 21.05 9.38
C ASP A 209 17.49 19.70 8.75
N ILE A 210 16.93 18.75 9.52
CA ILE A 210 16.42 17.47 9.00
C ILE A 210 15.21 17.68 8.07
N ILE A 211 14.27 18.54 8.44
CA ILE A 211 13.13 18.89 7.56
C ILE A 211 13.66 19.46 6.24
N LYS A 212 14.62 20.40 6.30
CA LYS A 212 15.23 21.00 5.11
C LYS A 212 16.05 20.01 4.28
N GLU A 213 16.80 19.13 4.92
CA GLU A 213 17.59 18.10 4.26
C GLU A 213 16.66 17.09 3.56
N ARG A 214 15.54 16.75 4.18
CA ARG A 214 14.48 15.95 3.52
C ARG A 214 13.85 16.68 2.34
N THR A 215 13.49 17.96 2.50
CA THR A 215 13.02 18.79 1.38
C THR A 215 14.05 18.91 0.25
N ALA A 216 15.35 18.82 0.56
CA ALA A 216 16.42 18.91 -0.42
C ALA A 216 16.80 17.56 -1.06
N SER A 217 16.55 16.44 -0.38
CA SER A 217 16.90 15.08 -0.83
C SER A 217 15.77 14.35 -1.54
N VAL A 218 14.51 14.71 -1.25
CA VAL A 218 13.32 14.16 -1.88
C VAL A 218 12.52 15.31 -2.48
N ASP A 219 12.38 15.31 -3.81
CA ASP A 219 11.68 16.37 -4.57
C ASP A 219 10.15 16.33 -4.40
N GLU A 220 9.64 15.45 -3.53
CA GLU A 220 8.21 15.24 -3.30
C GLU A 220 7.81 15.48 -1.85
N GLU A 221 6.64 16.11 -1.67
CA GLU A 221 6.03 16.32 -0.36
C GLU A 221 5.77 15.00 0.35
N PRO A 222 6.07 14.89 1.66
CA PRO A 222 5.81 13.69 2.43
C PRO A 222 4.35 13.24 2.40
N ALA A 223 4.17 11.92 2.41
CA ALA A 223 2.87 11.30 2.55
C ALA A 223 2.20 11.70 3.87
N VAL A 224 0.95 12.16 3.80
CA VAL A 224 0.11 12.44 4.97
C VAL A 224 -1.08 11.49 4.94
N TYR A 225 -1.36 10.89 6.09
CA TYR A 225 -2.41 9.89 6.27
C TYR A 225 -3.38 10.29 7.38
N SER A 226 -4.68 10.07 7.16
CA SER A 226 -5.64 10.18 8.25
C SER A 226 -5.41 9.14 9.35
N TRP A 227 -5.97 9.43 10.54
CA TRP A 227 -5.96 8.54 11.70
C TRP A 227 -6.45 7.11 11.41
N VAL A 228 -7.37 6.95 10.45
CA VAL A 228 -7.88 5.63 10.04
C VAL A 228 -6.77 4.81 9.38
N HIS A 229 -6.07 5.36 8.39
CA HIS A 229 -4.91 4.71 7.75
C HIS A 229 -3.81 4.40 8.77
N LEU A 230 -3.50 5.35 9.66
CA LEU A 230 -2.49 5.12 10.70
C LEU A 230 -2.88 3.97 11.64
N SER A 231 -4.17 3.88 12.03
CA SER A 231 -4.65 2.77 12.88
C SER A 231 -4.53 1.40 12.20
N PHE A 232 -4.69 1.39 10.88
CA PHE A 232 -4.50 0.23 10.04
C PHE A 232 -3.03 -0.15 9.95
N PHE A 233 -2.15 0.78 9.56
CA PHE A 233 -0.71 0.51 9.46
C PHE A 233 -0.11 0.00 10.77
N LYS A 234 -0.51 0.58 11.91
CA LYS A 234 -0.14 0.09 13.25
C LYS A 234 -0.47 -1.39 13.44
N ARG A 235 -1.63 -1.83 12.95
CA ARG A 235 -2.03 -3.25 13.06
C ARG A 235 -1.14 -4.15 12.21
N TRP A 236 -0.87 -3.78 10.96
CA TRP A 236 -0.02 -4.57 10.07
C TRP A 236 1.43 -4.61 10.54
N GLU A 237 1.92 -3.51 11.09
CA GLU A 237 3.23 -3.46 11.72
C GLU A 237 3.33 -4.42 12.91
N ALA A 238 2.32 -4.45 13.79
CA ALA A 238 2.26 -5.43 14.88
C ALA A 238 2.21 -6.89 14.39
N MET A 239 1.85 -7.11 13.13
CA MET A 239 1.86 -8.42 12.46
C MET A 239 3.18 -8.70 11.73
N GLY A 240 4.12 -7.75 11.67
CA GLY A 240 5.34 -7.85 10.88
C GLY A 240 5.10 -7.74 9.37
N GLN A 241 4.09 -6.98 8.96
CA GLN A 241 3.63 -6.88 7.57
C GLN A 241 3.53 -5.42 7.08
N CYS A 242 4.30 -4.52 7.68
CA CYS A 242 4.33 -3.10 7.33
C CYS A 242 5.77 -2.69 7.02
N TYR A 243 6.00 -2.22 5.80
CA TYR A 243 7.32 -1.89 5.27
C TYR A 243 7.32 -0.46 4.74
N PRO A 244 7.64 0.53 5.60
CA PRO A 244 7.67 1.91 5.18
C PRO A 244 8.82 2.21 4.22
N TRP A 245 8.61 3.19 3.34
CA TRP A 245 9.60 3.62 2.36
C TRP A 245 9.58 5.13 2.19
N THR A 246 10.68 5.71 1.72
CA THR A 246 10.83 7.15 1.50
C THR A 246 11.20 7.44 0.06
N THR A 247 11.98 6.56 -0.56
CA THR A 247 12.44 6.70 -1.95
C THR A 247 11.90 5.59 -2.84
N LEU A 248 11.83 5.85 -4.15
CA LEU A 248 11.40 4.85 -5.11
C LEU A 248 12.36 3.65 -5.18
N GLU A 249 13.65 3.88 -4.95
CA GLU A 249 14.66 2.81 -4.87
C GLU A 249 14.36 1.88 -3.69
N GLU A 250 14.10 2.43 -2.50
CA GLU A 250 13.66 1.64 -1.34
C GLU A 250 12.37 0.86 -1.64
N LEU A 251 11.39 1.46 -2.32
CA LEU A 251 10.16 0.76 -2.70
C LEU A 251 10.44 -0.45 -3.61
N ARG A 252 11.37 -0.32 -4.56
CA ARG A 252 11.78 -1.43 -5.46
C ARG A 252 12.47 -2.55 -4.69
N ASP A 253 13.32 -2.21 -3.73
CA ASP A 253 14.02 -3.18 -2.89
C ASP A 253 13.03 -3.92 -1.97
N LEU A 254 12.08 -3.17 -1.39
CA LEU A 254 11.05 -3.73 -0.53
C LEU A 254 10.08 -4.69 -1.22
N ALA A 255 10.04 -4.72 -2.57
CA ALA A 255 9.30 -5.77 -3.27
C ALA A 255 9.84 -7.17 -2.94
N ASP A 256 11.09 -7.30 -2.49
CA ASP A 256 11.69 -8.57 -2.04
C ASP A 256 11.21 -9.03 -0.67
N GLU A 257 10.58 -8.14 0.11
CA GLU A 257 9.94 -8.49 1.38
C GLU A 257 8.59 -9.19 1.17
N MET A 258 8.07 -9.20 -0.06
CA MET A 258 6.86 -9.95 -0.39
C MET A 258 7.12 -11.46 -0.36
N PRO A 259 6.23 -12.26 0.26
CA PRO A 259 6.39 -13.71 0.24
C PRO A 259 6.29 -14.27 -1.17
N GLY A 260 7.33 -14.99 -1.61
CA GLY A 260 7.33 -15.63 -2.91
C GLY A 260 8.70 -16.14 -3.34
N PRO A 261 8.85 -16.52 -4.63
CA PRO A 261 10.12 -16.95 -5.19
C PRO A 261 11.15 -15.82 -5.13
N VAL A 262 12.41 -16.19 -4.87
CA VAL A 262 13.54 -15.25 -4.87
C VAL A 262 13.79 -14.75 -6.29
N ARG A 263 14.17 -13.48 -6.43
CA ARG A 263 14.55 -12.92 -7.72
C ARG A 263 15.70 -13.69 -8.39
N PRO A 264 15.73 -13.75 -9.72
CA PRO A 264 16.81 -14.42 -10.44
C PRO A 264 18.16 -13.73 -10.18
N ARG A 265 19.23 -14.52 -9.97
CA ARG A 265 20.58 -14.00 -9.67
C ARG A 265 21.22 -13.13 -10.75
N TRP A 266 20.77 -13.26 -12.00
CA TRP A 266 21.34 -12.50 -13.12
C TRP A 266 21.04 -11.00 -13.01
N GLU A 267 20.06 -10.56 -12.22
CA GLU A 267 19.81 -9.14 -11.96
C GLU A 267 20.95 -8.46 -11.18
N THR A 268 21.62 -9.19 -10.29
CA THR A 268 22.75 -8.68 -9.50
C THR A 268 24.11 -8.91 -10.14
N GLU A 269 24.19 -9.80 -11.14
CA GLU A 269 25.44 -10.21 -11.78
C GLU A 269 25.66 -9.52 -13.15
N PHE A 270 24.65 -8.86 -13.71
CA PHE A 270 24.74 -8.22 -15.03
C PHE A 270 25.22 -6.76 -14.90
N ASP A 271 26.53 -6.59 -14.79
CA ASP A 271 27.16 -5.27 -14.92
C ASP A 271 27.35 -4.94 -16.41
N VAL A 272 26.57 -3.99 -16.91
CA VAL A 272 26.56 -3.56 -18.32
C VAL A 272 27.93 -2.99 -18.73
N ASP A 273 28.69 -2.45 -17.79
CA ASP A 273 30.03 -1.91 -18.04
C ASP A 273 31.04 -3.02 -18.38
N THR A 274 30.76 -4.28 -18.02
CA THR A 274 31.63 -5.43 -18.36
C THR A 274 31.65 -5.74 -19.87
N PHE A 275 30.69 -5.25 -20.64
CA PHE A 275 30.56 -5.53 -22.08
C PHE A 275 30.92 -4.33 -22.98
N LEU A 276 31.23 -3.16 -22.40
CA LEU A 276 31.62 -1.96 -23.16
C LEU A 276 33.14 -1.83 -23.36
N ASP A 277 33.93 -2.74 -22.79
CA ASP A 277 35.39 -2.76 -22.85
C ASP A 277 35.98 -3.85 -23.80
N GLU A 278 35.18 -4.45 -24.71
CA GLU A 278 35.67 -5.33 -25.80
C GLU A 278 35.49 -4.75 -27.22
#